data_AF-A0A660WGK9-F1
#
_entry.id   AF-A0A660WGK9-F1
#
_cell.length_a   1.000
_cell.length_b   1.000
_cell.length_c   1.000
_cell.angle_alpha   90.00
_cell.angle_beta   90.00
_cell.angle_gamma   90.00
#
_symmetry.space_group_name_H-M   'P 1'
#
loop_
_entity.id
_entity.type
_entity.pdbx_description
1 polymer ?
#
loop_
_entity_poly.entity_id
_entity_poly.type
_entity_poly.pdbx_seq_one_letter_code
_entity_poly.pdbx_strand_id
1 'polypeptide(L)' 'MAENNNDHLRPHCDTWICGKCRKEIKKGHRVMQVFIALGKGHNPSNVMEVGMNLAPEWELVHVNCNDPLLTKGIKA' A
#
# COMPACT_ATOMS: atom_id res chain seq x y z
N MET A 1 -8.77 16.32 28.38
CA MET A 1 -9.46 15.77 27.19
C MET A 1 -8.35 15.20 26.33
N ALA A 2 -8.21 13.88 26.27
CA ALA A 2 -7.15 13.25 25.50
C ALA A 2 -7.48 13.43 24.02
N GLU A 3 -6.58 14.11 23.30
CA GLU A 3 -6.67 14.23 21.85
C GLU A 3 -6.65 12.82 21.25
N ASN A 4 -7.71 12.49 20.51
CA ASN A 4 -7.80 11.27 19.74
C ASN A 4 -6.65 11.29 18.72
N ASN A 5 -5.56 10.58 19.01
CA ASN A 5 -4.44 10.29 18.10
C ASN A 5 -4.87 9.34 16.98
N ASN A 6 -5.92 9.73 16.26
CA ASN A 6 -6.37 9.08 15.04
C ASN A 6 -5.69 9.83 13.89
N ASP A 7 -4.36 9.70 13.81
CA ASP A 7 -3.62 9.97 12.58
C ASP A 7 -4.02 8.87 11.59
N HIS A 8 -5.18 9.08 10.97
CA HIS A 8 -5.82 8.14 10.08
C HIS A 8 -4.90 7.90 8.89
N LEU A 9 -4.45 6.65 8.72
CA LEU A 9 -3.63 6.19 7.60
C LEU A 9 -4.10 6.80 6.27
N ARG A 10 -3.30 7.68 5.66
CA ARG A 10 -3.69 8.38 4.43
C ARG A 10 -3.03 7.77 3.19
N PRO A 11 -3.72 7.75 2.04
CA PRO A 11 -3.08 7.40 0.79
C PRO A 11 -1.92 8.38 0.48
N HIS A 12 -0.75 7.86 0.10
CA HIS A 12 0.38 8.65 -0.39
C HIS A 12 0.15 9.13 -1.84
N CYS A 13 -0.67 8.39 -2.59
CA CYS A 13 -1.07 8.73 -3.96
C CYS A 13 -2.57 8.49 -4.17
N ASP A 14 -3.08 8.93 -5.33
CA ASP A 14 -4.45 8.66 -5.77
C ASP A 14 -4.77 7.16 -5.70
N THR A 15 -5.83 6.79 -4.99
CA THR A 15 -6.18 5.38 -4.72
C THR A 15 -6.70 4.65 -5.96
N TRP A 16 -7.02 5.36 -7.04
CA TRP A 16 -7.39 4.78 -8.33
C TRP A 16 -6.19 4.59 -9.26
N ILE A 17 -4.97 4.96 -8.86
CA ILE A 17 -3.74 4.77 -9.63
C ILE A 17 -2.83 3.80 -8.87
N CYS A 18 -2.33 2.78 -9.56
CA CYS A 18 -1.35 1.87 -8.98
C CYS A 18 -0.05 2.62 -8.68
N GLY A 19 0.39 2.65 -7.41
CA GLY A 19 1.63 3.29 -6.97
C GLY A 19 2.87 2.76 -7.70
N LYS A 20 2.86 1.47 -8.10
CA LYS A 20 3.99 0.79 -8.77
C LYS A 20 4.03 0.98 -10.29
N CYS A 21 2.96 0.67 -11.01
CA CYS A 21 2.95 0.69 -12.49
C CYS A 21 2.26 1.92 -13.09
N ARG A 22 1.70 2.79 -12.24
CA ARG A 22 1.01 4.03 -12.61
C ARG A 22 -0.22 3.84 -13.53
N LYS A 23 -0.67 2.60 -13.73
CA LYS A 23 -1.93 2.29 -14.45
C LYS A 23 -3.12 2.48 -13.52
N GLU A 24 -4.25 2.84 -14.11
CA GLU A 24 -5.54 2.93 -13.42
C GLU A 24 -5.98 1.57 -12.85
N ILE A 25 -6.51 1.58 -11.64
CA ILE A 25 -7.11 0.43 -10.97
C ILE A 25 -8.58 0.37 -11.40
N LYS A 26 -8.97 -0.75 -12.02
CA LYS A 26 -10.34 -0.98 -12.52
C LYS A 26 -11.02 -2.10 -11.76
N LYS A 27 -12.35 -2.19 -11.91
CA LYS A 27 -13.15 -3.29 -11.36
C LYS A 27 -12.56 -4.64 -11.76
N GLY A 28 -12.36 -5.52 -10.79
CA GLY A 28 -11.80 -6.86 -10.98
C GLY A 28 -10.26 -6.94 -10.98
N HIS A 29 -9.55 -5.81 -10.95
CA HIS A 29 -8.10 -5.83 -10.70
C HIS A 29 -7.84 -6.25 -9.24
N ARG A 30 -6.81 -7.10 -9.04
CA ARG A 30 -6.35 -7.48 -7.71
C ARG A 30 -5.30 -6.47 -7.24
N VAL A 31 -5.53 -5.85 -6.09
CA VAL A 31 -4.63 -4.86 -5.49
C VAL A 31 -4.23 -5.26 -4.07
N MET A 32 -3.12 -4.70 -3.60
CA MET A 32 -2.68 -4.80 -2.21
C MET A 32 -2.27 -3.42 -1.71
N GLN A 33 -2.44 -3.20 -0.41
CA GLN A 33 -1.94 -2.01 0.27
C GLN A 33 -0.45 -2.22 0.58
N VAL A 34 0.36 -1.22 0.26
CA VAL A 34 1.79 -1.20 0.62
C VAL A 34 2.07 0.01 1.48
N PHE A 35 2.84 -0.20 2.55
CA PHE A 35 3.32 0.86 3.43
C PHE A 35 4.75 1.23 3.06
N ILE A 36 5.11 2.49 3.26
CA ILE A 36 6.48 2.96 3.04
C ILE A 36 7.32 2.56 4.24
N ALA A 37 8.43 1.85 4.02
CA ALA A 37 9.37 1.53 5.09
C ALA A 37 10.19 2.79 5.44
N LEU A 38 10.13 3.22 6.70
CA LEU A 38 10.92 4.34 7.22
C LEU A 38 12.29 3.89 7.75
N GLY A 39 12.40 2.61 8.16
CA GLY A 39 13.65 2.06 8.66
C GLY A 39 13.44 0.73 9.36
N LYS A 40 14.54 0.08 9.73
CA LYS A 40 14.50 -1.13 10.55
C LYS A 40 14.18 -0.75 12.00
N GLY A 41 13.43 -1.61 12.69
CA GLY A 41 13.28 -1.48 14.14
C GLY A 41 14.63 -1.61 14.85
N HIS A 42 14.71 -1.11 16.09
CA HIS A 42 15.96 -1.09 16.87
C HIS A 42 16.53 -2.50 17.09
N ASN A 43 15.69 -3.52 17.22
CA ASN A 43 16.11 -4.88 17.47
C ASN A 43 15.42 -5.87 16.52
N PRO A 44 15.89 -6.02 15.27
CA PRO A 44 15.23 -6.85 14.25
C PRO A 44 15.22 -8.35 14.60
N SER A 45 15.99 -8.78 15.61
CA SER A 45 16.00 -10.13 16.17
C SER A 45 14.98 -10.37 17.30
N ASN A 46 14.39 -9.32 17.86
CA ASN A 46 13.37 -9.44 18.90
C ASN A 46 11.98 -9.50 18.24
N VAL A 47 11.35 -10.67 18.24
CA VAL A 47 10.02 -10.89 17.62
C VAL A 47 8.88 -10.10 18.29
N MET A 48 9.13 -9.56 19.49
CA MET A 48 8.18 -8.69 20.20
C MET A 48 8.34 -7.21 19.83
N GLU A 49 9.42 -6.84 19.14
CA GLU A 49 9.64 -5.50 18.60
C GLU A 49 9.30 -5.49 17.10
N VAL A 50 8.80 -4.36 16.61
CA VAL A 50 8.42 -4.23 15.21
C VAL A 50 9.69 -4.30 14.35
N GLY A 51 9.83 -5.36 13.55
CA GLY A 51 11.02 -5.54 12.70
C GLY A 51 11.23 -4.43 11.66
N MET A 52 10.16 -3.67 11.35
CA MET A 52 10.17 -2.57 10.40
C MET A 52 9.31 -1.41 10.91
N ASN A 53 9.85 -0.20 10.90
CA ASN A 53 9.09 1.04 11.09
C ASN A 53 8.44 1.41 9.75
N LEU A 54 7.13 1.59 9.76
CA LEU A 54 6.34 1.91 8.58
C LEU A 54 5.78 3.32 8.70
N ALA A 55 5.68 4.02 7.57
CA ALA A 55 5.01 5.30 7.50
C ALA A 55 3.49 5.12 7.69
N PRO A 56 2.79 6.12 8.25
CA PRO A 56 1.34 6.08 8.33
C PRO A 56 0.68 6.17 6.93
N GLU A 57 1.42 6.62 5.92
CA GLU A 57 0.96 6.64 4.54
C GLU A 57 1.08 5.28 3.85
N TRP A 58 0.19 5.06 2.89
CA TRP A 58 0.13 3.83 2.11
C TRP A 58 -0.24 4.07 0.65
N GLU A 59 0.02 3.10 -0.20
CA GLU A 59 -0.37 3.12 -1.61
C GLU A 59 -1.14 1.85 -1.96
N LEU A 60 -1.97 1.91 -3.01
CA LEU A 60 -2.48 0.70 -3.67
C LEU A 60 -1.60 0.33 -4.84
N VAL A 61 -1.24 -0.94 -4.91
CA VAL A 61 -0.51 -1.49 -6.05
C VAL A 61 -1.21 -2.73 -6.57
N HIS A 62 -1.15 -2.98 -7.89
CA HIS A 62 -1.60 -4.27 -8.43
C HIS A 62 -0.74 -5.38 -7.85
N VAL A 63 -1.37 -6.48 -7.45
CA VAL A 63 -0.68 -7.70 -6.96
C VAL A 63 0.34 -8.20 -7.98
N ASN A 64 0.00 -8.10 -9.27
CA ASN A 64 0.93 -8.36 -10.36
C ASN A 64 0.79 -7.28 -11.45
N CYS A 65 1.69 -6.31 -11.46
CA CYS A 65 1.70 -5.23 -12.46
C CYS A 65 1.95 -5.70 -13.91
N ASN A 66 2.47 -6.93 -14.08
CA ASN A 66 2.74 -7.54 -15.38
C ASN A 66 1.58 -8.44 -15.85
N ASP A 67 0.47 -8.49 -15.12
CA ASP A 67 -0.69 -9.27 -15.55
C ASP A 67 -1.22 -8.72 -16.90
N PRO A 68 -1.19 -9.52 -17.98
CA PRO A 68 -1.62 -9.08 -19.31
C PRO A 68 -3.12 -8.75 -19.39
N LEU A 69 -3.91 -9.19 -18.41
CA LEU A 69 -5.33 -8.85 -18.30
C LEU A 69 -5.54 -7.39 -17.86
N LEU A 70 -4.55 -6.73 -17.24
CA LEU A 70 -4.62 -5.32 -16.86
C LEU A 70 -4.76 -4.39 -18.07
N THR A 71 -4.21 -4.78 -19.21
CA THR A 71 -4.33 -4.03 -20.48
C THR A 71 -5.58 -4.39 -21.28
N LYS A 72 -6.16 -5.57 -21.05
CA LYS A 72 -7.29 -6.03 -21.88
C LYS A 72 -8.63 -5.46 -21.46
N GLY A 73 -8.76 -4.96 -20.22
CA GLY A 73 -10.03 -4.52 -19.67
C GLY A 73 -11.00 -5.69 -19.55
N ILE A 74 -11.54 -5.93 -18.36
CA ILE A 74 -12.57 -6.96 -18.23
C ILE A 74 -13.82 -6.41 -18.93
N LYS A 75 -14.23 -7.04 -20.05
CA LYS A 75 -15.56 -6.79 -20.63
C LYS A 75 -16.58 -7.23 -19.59
N ALA A 76 -17.35 -6.27 -19.09
CA ALA A 76 -18.46 -6.50 -18.18
C ALA A 76 -19.53 -7.38 -18.83
#